data_AF-A0AAU6S0Q2-F1
#
_entry.id   AF-A0AAU6S0Q2-F1
#
_cell.length_a   1.000
_cell.length_b   1.000
_cell.length_c   1.000
_cell.angle_alpha   90.00
_cell.angle_beta   90.00
_cell.angle_gamma   90.00
#
_symmetry.space_group_name_H-M   'P 1'
#
loop_
_entity.id
_entity.type
_entity.pdbx_description
1 polymer ?
#
loop_
_entity_poly.entity_id
_entity_poly.type
_entity_poly.pdbx_seq_one_letter_code
_entity_poly.pdbx_strand_id
1 'polypeptide(L)'
;MADLTDLTEDLACYLQGAAAGVSVGDMQAVTRQYNAYYDARQSCYQLPLGRLQRLDLTLYLPKHSSAKTIKSARTATLKAVLAWYKTSCVADSNDNQHKHDRSDNGQSDDQSDTQNHDKKSRRDVLVFDIVFFDETEMSADIPTLSPQQRLANRLTHHFDTAYFMEDLVIDMSGEPRPLQIFSHADWQKLSSTLQTPCELWRFLRHHLQQLQQSLSDQHAYFETVADLVTQFLYSPSVFTHAITIDNALIKAGVQDAPNAALIAMTLAHKNQSATAQMYQQHMAQAAILWSQLSGQMIAMCRDERLKNSAQMSSEVDFLYWQQQLLDESLFSRHELVRTLYRHPKQPDNLKSAGYVVHQHSYESLGRHYVLIFYGQNQEGQHSKQAIQPNLAKIAQDVATRLPIEALHHVIILGVEFIDEGQETFMDIDLWIQPVATMTQRERQLTKQIQQLQQQKMPVAGTSGDNDHPAEALPQVRLNLTIPARKSNK
;
A
#
# COMPACT_ATOMS: atom_id res chain seq x y z
N MET A 1 -16.91 7.93 -16.22
CA MET A 1 -16.39 6.58 -16.02
C MET A 1 -15.70 6.61 -14.67
N ALA A 2 -16.06 5.72 -13.74
CA ALA A 2 -15.40 5.69 -12.44
C ALA A 2 -13.98 5.16 -12.66
N ASP A 3 -12.98 6.03 -12.51
CA ASP A 3 -11.59 5.61 -12.32
C ASP A 3 -11.55 4.81 -11.01
N LEU A 4 -11.63 3.48 -11.14
CA LEU A 4 -11.28 2.59 -10.06
C LEU A 4 -9.77 2.77 -9.84
N THR A 5 -9.41 3.33 -8.69
CA THR A 5 -8.07 3.22 -8.14
C THR A 5 -7.73 1.74 -8.01
N ASP A 6 -6.81 1.28 -8.87
CA ASP A 6 -6.34 -0.10 -8.90
C ASP A 6 -5.17 -0.24 -7.93
N LEU A 7 -5.17 -1.26 -7.07
CA LEU A 7 -4.02 -1.64 -6.25
C LEU A 7 -2.74 -1.74 -7.11
N THR A 8 -2.87 -2.10 -8.39
CA THR A 8 -1.76 -2.09 -9.34
C THR A 8 -1.05 -0.73 -9.45
N GLU A 9 -1.81 0.38 -9.41
CA GLU A 9 -1.24 1.74 -9.40
C GLU A 9 -0.56 2.06 -8.07
N ASP A 10 -1.19 1.70 -6.95
CA ASP A 10 -0.59 1.84 -5.62
C ASP A 10 0.72 1.03 -5.50
N LEU A 11 0.81 -0.14 -6.14
CA LEU A 11 2.00 -0.98 -6.15
C LEU A 11 3.14 -0.44 -7.01
N ALA A 12 2.85 0.43 -7.98
CA ALA A 12 3.84 0.91 -8.95
C ALA A 12 5.02 1.65 -8.29
N CYS A 13 4.78 2.37 -7.19
CA CYS A 13 5.85 3.09 -6.48
C CYS A 13 6.77 2.21 -5.63
N TYR A 14 6.43 0.93 -5.48
CA TYR A 14 7.28 -0.04 -4.77
C TYR A 14 8.16 -0.84 -5.73
N LEU A 15 7.94 -0.70 -7.03
CA LEU A 15 8.66 -1.44 -8.06
C LEU A 15 10.15 -1.01 -8.11
N GLN A 16 11.07 -1.97 -8.03
CA GLN A 16 12.52 -1.73 -7.97
C GLN A 16 13.19 -1.62 -9.36
N GLY A 17 12.40 -1.58 -10.44
CA GLY A 17 12.89 -1.50 -11.82
C GLY A 17 11.86 -2.04 -12.81
N ALA A 18 12.11 -1.86 -14.11
CA ALA A 18 11.24 -2.41 -15.15
C ALA A 18 11.15 -3.94 -15.02
N ALA A 19 9.96 -4.49 -15.31
CA ALA A 19 9.77 -5.94 -15.30
C ALA A 19 10.74 -6.61 -16.26
N ALA A 20 11.59 -7.51 -15.75
CA ALA A 20 12.62 -8.18 -16.52
C ALA A 20 12.03 -9.41 -17.21
N GLY A 21 12.37 -9.63 -18.48
CA GLY A 21 12.07 -10.89 -19.16
C GLY A 21 12.85 -12.04 -18.53
N VAL A 22 12.19 -13.15 -18.24
CA VAL A 22 12.79 -14.32 -17.60
C VAL A 22 12.62 -15.55 -18.48
N SER A 23 13.70 -16.29 -18.69
CA SER A 23 13.63 -17.62 -19.29
C SER A 23 13.36 -18.66 -18.20
N VAL A 24 12.19 -19.28 -18.26
CA VAL A 24 11.82 -20.36 -17.35
C VAL A 24 12.36 -21.69 -17.91
N GLY A 25 13.10 -22.43 -17.08
CA GLY A 25 13.66 -23.73 -17.44
C GLY A 25 12.60 -24.70 -17.95
N ASP A 26 12.96 -25.57 -18.90
CA ASP A 26 12.11 -26.61 -19.49
C ASP A 26 10.86 -26.14 -20.26
N MET A 27 10.59 -24.84 -20.32
CA MET A 27 9.47 -24.30 -21.12
C MET A 27 9.60 -24.60 -22.61
N GLN A 28 10.82 -24.78 -23.13
CA GLN A 28 11.02 -25.20 -24.53
C GLN A 28 10.40 -26.56 -24.87
N ALA A 29 10.35 -27.48 -23.89
CA ALA A 29 9.69 -28.76 -24.09
C ALA A 29 8.17 -28.59 -24.17
N VAL A 30 7.62 -27.73 -23.31
CA VAL A 30 6.19 -27.39 -23.28
C VAL A 30 5.78 -26.69 -24.58
N THR A 31 6.54 -25.69 -25.04
CA THR A 31 6.23 -24.96 -26.29
C THR A 31 6.21 -25.89 -27.50
N ARG A 32 7.19 -26.78 -27.63
CA ARG A 32 7.24 -27.77 -28.72
C ARG A 32 6.12 -28.79 -28.65
N GLN A 33 5.83 -29.34 -27.46
CA GLN A 33 4.83 -30.39 -27.30
C GLN A 33 3.41 -29.91 -27.61
N TYR A 34 3.10 -28.66 -27.28
CA TYR A 34 1.74 -28.11 -27.38
C TYR A 34 1.58 -27.06 -28.48
N ASN A 35 2.57 -26.87 -29.36
CA ASN A 35 2.62 -25.79 -30.35
C ASN A 35 2.30 -24.42 -29.72
N ALA A 36 2.92 -24.18 -28.56
CA ALA A 36 2.63 -23.06 -27.69
C ALA A 36 3.78 -22.06 -27.68
N TYR A 37 3.51 -20.84 -27.23
CA TYR A 37 4.52 -19.82 -26.93
C TYR A 37 4.34 -19.34 -25.50
N TYR A 38 5.36 -18.71 -24.91
CA TYR A 38 5.22 -18.13 -23.59
C TYR A 38 5.93 -16.78 -23.49
N ASP A 39 5.37 -15.89 -22.67
CA ASP A 39 6.03 -14.69 -22.16
C ASP A 39 6.09 -14.80 -20.63
N ALA A 40 7.23 -14.48 -20.05
CA ALA A 40 7.46 -14.54 -18.62
C ALA A 40 8.21 -13.29 -18.17
N ARG A 41 7.62 -12.54 -17.24
CA ARG A 41 8.16 -11.27 -16.75
C ARG A 41 8.18 -11.25 -15.24
N GLN A 42 9.31 -10.88 -14.67
CA GLN A 42 9.48 -10.78 -13.22
C GLN A 42 9.48 -9.32 -12.77
N SER A 43 8.64 -9.03 -11.78
CA SER A 43 8.55 -7.75 -11.10
C SER A 43 8.97 -7.91 -9.65
N CYS A 44 9.78 -6.99 -9.13
CA CYS A 44 10.23 -6.98 -7.73
C CYS A 44 9.72 -5.72 -7.04
N TYR A 45 8.89 -5.90 -6.01
CA TYR A 45 8.33 -4.83 -5.20
C TYR A 45 8.97 -4.82 -3.82
N GLN A 46 9.43 -3.65 -3.38
CA GLN A 46 9.97 -3.44 -2.05
C GLN A 46 8.91 -2.76 -1.17
N LEU A 47 8.07 -3.57 -0.54
CA LEU A 47 7.03 -3.09 0.37
C LEU A 47 7.62 -2.80 1.77
N PRO A 48 6.93 -2.00 2.59
CA PRO A 48 7.35 -1.73 3.96
C PRO A 48 7.41 -3.02 4.80
N LEU A 49 6.41 -3.89 4.63
CA LEU A 49 6.28 -5.18 5.32
C LEU A 49 7.18 -6.29 4.75
N GLY A 50 7.77 -6.13 3.57
CA GLY A 50 8.58 -7.18 2.96
C GLY A 50 8.88 -7.01 1.47
N ARG A 51 9.54 -8.00 0.88
CA ARG A 51 9.80 -8.04 -0.56
C ARG A 51 8.81 -8.96 -1.26
N LEU A 52 8.07 -8.45 -2.24
CA LEU A 52 7.20 -9.25 -3.09
C LEU A 52 7.87 -9.45 -4.45
N GLN A 53 8.12 -10.69 -4.83
CA GLN A 53 8.49 -11.03 -6.19
C GLN A 53 7.28 -11.62 -6.91
N ARG A 54 6.93 -11.05 -8.06
CA ARG A 54 5.83 -11.51 -8.90
C ARG A 54 6.38 -11.94 -10.25
N LEU A 55 6.10 -13.19 -10.63
CA LEU A 55 6.32 -13.70 -11.97
C LEU A 55 4.98 -13.71 -12.71
N ASP A 56 4.84 -12.85 -13.71
CA ASP A 56 3.72 -12.87 -14.64
C ASP A 56 4.08 -13.79 -15.81
N LEU A 57 3.34 -14.90 -15.98
CA LEU A 57 3.57 -15.87 -17.05
C LEU A 57 2.31 -16.05 -17.90
N THR A 58 2.43 -15.77 -19.20
CA THR A 58 1.36 -16.00 -20.18
C THR A 58 1.74 -17.16 -21.09
N LEU A 59 0.92 -18.20 -21.12
CA LEU A 59 1.00 -19.29 -22.09
C LEU A 59 0.07 -19.00 -23.26
N TYR A 60 0.63 -18.90 -24.45
CA TYR A 60 -0.10 -18.75 -25.69
C TYR A 60 -0.38 -20.11 -26.32
N LEU A 61 -1.65 -20.48 -26.47
CA LEU A 61 -2.07 -21.75 -27.05
C LEU A 61 -2.81 -21.53 -28.39
N PRO A 62 -2.71 -22.44 -29.37
CA PRO A 62 -3.49 -22.34 -30.60
C PRO A 62 -4.99 -22.32 -30.30
N LYS A 63 -5.77 -21.48 -30.99
CA LYS A 63 -7.24 -21.35 -30.81
C LYS A 63 -7.99 -22.68 -30.93
N HIS A 64 -7.46 -23.65 -31.68
CA HIS A 64 -8.05 -24.97 -31.88
C HIS A 64 -7.64 -26.01 -30.81
N SER A 65 -6.97 -25.60 -29.73
CA SER A 65 -6.53 -26.50 -28.66
C SER A 65 -7.73 -27.17 -27.96
N SER A 66 -7.70 -28.49 -27.86
CA SER A 66 -8.73 -29.24 -27.13
C SER A 66 -8.67 -28.97 -25.62
N ALA A 67 -9.78 -29.18 -24.89
CA ALA A 67 -9.80 -29.07 -23.42
C ALA A 67 -8.74 -29.95 -22.73
N LYS A 68 -8.49 -31.16 -23.26
CA LYS A 68 -7.45 -32.07 -22.76
C LYS A 68 -6.05 -31.49 -23.00
N THR A 69 -5.81 -30.89 -24.17
CA THR A 69 -4.56 -30.21 -24.52
C THR A 69 -4.32 -29.03 -23.59
N ILE A 70 -5.34 -28.19 -23.37
CA ILE A 70 -5.28 -27.03 -22.48
C ILE A 70 -4.94 -27.47 -21.05
N LYS A 71 -5.64 -28.47 -20.50
CA LYS A 71 -5.37 -28.98 -19.14
C LYS A 71 -3.94 -29.51 -19.03
N SER A 72 -3.48 -30.29 -20.02
CA SER A 72 -2.14 -30.88 -20.02
C SER A 72 -1.04 -29.82 -20.13
N ALA A 73 -1.21 -28.86 -21.04
CA ALA A 73 -0.27 -27.76 -21.23
C ALA A 73 -0.18 -26.88 -19.98
N ARG A 74 -1.32 -26.54 -19.35
CA ARG A 74 -1.37 -25.84 -18.06
C ARG A 74 -0.55 -26.56 -16.99
N THR A 75 -0.82 -27.84 -16.75
CA THR A 75 -0.10 -28.61 -15.73
C THR A 75 1.39 -28.77 -16.06
N ALA A 76 1.75 -28.97 -17.32
CA ALA A 76 3.15 -29.07 -17.75
C ALA A 76 3.90 -27.75 -17.53
N THR A 77 3.30 -26.61 -17.88
CA THR A 77 3.85 -25.28 -17.61
C THR A 77 4.07 -25.03 -16.12
N LEU A 78 3.07 -25.32 -15.28
CA LEU A 78 3.20 -25.08 -13.84
C LEU A 78 4.28 -25.97 -13.21
N LYS A 79 4.43 -27.22 -13.66
CA LYS A 79 5.53 -28.10 -13.23
C LYS A 79 6.90 -27.57 -13.65
N ALA A 80 7.03 -27.06 -14.88
CA ALA A 80 8.27 -26.44 -15.35
C ALA A 80 8.64 -25.21 -14.50
N VAL A 81 7.67 -24.34 -14.20
CA VAL A 81 7.88 -23.16 -13.35
C VAL A 81 8.26 -23.55 -11.93
N LEU A 82 7.58 -24.52 -11.33
CA LEU A 82 7.91 -24.99 -9.98
C LEU A 82 9.32 -25.59 -9.92
N ALA A 83 9.72 -26.38 -10.92
CA ALA A 83 11.06 -26.94 -11.00
C ALA A 83 12.12 -25.84 -11.13
N TRP A 84 11.91 -24.89 -12.05
CA TRP A 84 12.76 -23.72 -12.21
C TRP A 84 12.89 -22.91 -10.91
N TYR A 85 11.76 -22.60 -10.26
CA TYR A 85 11.73 -21.82 -9.02
C TYR A 85 12.47 -22.52 -7.88
N LYS A 86 12.33 -23.84 -7.71
CA LYS A 86 13.08 -24.62 -6.73
C LYS A 86 14.58 -24.51 -6.97
N THR A 87 15.03 -24.62 -8.22
CA THR A 87 16.47 -24.49 -8.55
C THR A 87 17.00 -23.07 -8.28
N SER A 88 16.23 -22.04 -8.62
CA SER A 88 16.60 -20.64 -8.32
C SER A 88 16.64 -20.34 -6.82
N CYS A 89 15.73 -20.90 -6.04
CA CYS A 89 15.71 -20.73 -4.59
C CYS A 89 16.92 -21.37 -3.89
N VAL A 90 17.37 -22.53 -4.37
CA VAL A 90 18.57 -23.21 -3.84
C VAL A 90 19.84 -22.42 -4.15
N ALA A 91 19.94 -21.85 -5.35
CA ALA A 91 21.04 -20.96 -5.72
C ALA A 91 21.10 -19.71 -4.81
N ASP A 92 19.96 -19.06 -4.57
CA ASP A 92 19.82 -17.90 -3.66
C ASP A 92 20.27 -18.21 -2.21
N SER A 93 20.06 -19.43 -1.72
CA SER A 93 20.47 -19.83 -0.36
C SER A 93 21.97 -20.07 -0.25
N ASN A 94 22.62 -20.61 -1.29
CA ASN A 94 24.05 -20.92 -1.27
C ASN A 94 24.91 -19.66 -1.39
N ASP A 95 24.47 -18.66 -2.16
CA ASP A 95 25.17 -17.37 -2.28
C ASP A 95 25.15 -16.56 -0.97
N ASN A 96 24.11 -16.73 -0.15
CA ASN A 96 24.05 -16.09 1.18
C ASN A 96 24.90 -16.81 2.24
N GLN A 97 25.16 -18.12 2.10
CA GLN A 97 26.09 -18.83 2.98
C GLN A 97 27.55 -18.44 2.70
N HIS A 98 27.95 -18.29 1.43
CA HIS A 98 29.31 -17.91 1.08
C HIS A 98 29.71 -16.47 1.45
N LYS A 99 28.74 -15.58 1.74
CA LYS A 99 29.02 -14.25 2.29
C LYS A 99 29.22 -14.25 3.81
N HIS A 100 28.66 -15.22 4.53
CA HIS A 100 28.81 -15.31 5.98
C HIS A 100 30.16 -15.93 6.40
N ASP A 101 30.72 -16.85 5.61
CA ASP A 101 31.98 -17.52 5.94
C ASP A 101 33.25 -16.67 5.69
N ARG A 102 33.11 -15.44 5.18
CA ARG A 102 34.24 -14.52 4.92
C ARG A 102 34.38 -13.38 5.91
N SER A 103 33.51 -13.28 6.92
CA SER A 103 33.54 -12.21 7.93
C SER A 103 33.65 -12.72 9.35
N ASP A 104 34.44 -13.78 9.57
CA ASP A 104 34.82 -14.22 10.91
C ASP A 104 36.34 -14.05 11.10
N ASN A 105 36.74 -12.82 11.44
CA ASN A 105 37.94 -12.57 12.21
C ASN A 105 37.52 -11.66 13.36
N GLY A 106 37.59 -12.21 14.57
CA GLY A 106 36.78 -11.78 15.69
C GLY A 106 37.24 -10.50 16.38
N GLN A 107 36.26 -9.86 17.02
CA GLN A 107 36.39 -9.36 18.38
C GLN A 107 34.99 -9.11 18.94
N SER A 108 34.68 -9.85 19.98
CA SER A 108 33.51 -9.70 20.84
C SER A 108 33.58 -8.38 21.60
N ASP A 109 32.55 -7.55 21.46
CA ASP A 109 32.08 -6.67 22.54
C ASP A 109 30.62 -6.28 22.27
N ASP A 110 29.81 -6.39 23.33
CA ASP A 110 28.40 -6.05 23.40
C ASP A 110 28.15 -4.58 23.00
N GLN A 111 27.43 -4.34 21.89
CA GLN A 111 26.51 -3.23 21.66
C GLN A 111 26.00 -3.19 20.20
N SER A 112 24.67 -3.15 20.03
CA SER A 112 23.87 -2.46 18.99
C SER A 112 22.80 -3.30 18.29
N ASP A 113 21.58 -3.22 18.84
CA ASP A 113 20.33 -3.74 18.27
C ASP A 113 19.77 -2.86 17.11
N THR A 114 20.63 -2.22 16.30
CA THR A 114 20.18 -1.22 15.31
C THR A 114 20.68 -1.45 13.87
N GLN A 115 20.92 -2.70 13.46
CA GLN A 115 21.13 -3.05 12.04
C GLN A 115 20.54 -4.41 11.63
N ASN A 116 19.25 -4.66 11.95
CA ASN A 116 18.52 -5.84 11.46
C ASN A 116 17.48 -5.48 10.37
N HIS A 117 17.86 -4.63 9.41
CA HIS A 117 16.97 -4.25 8.29
C HIS A 117 16.93 -5.28 7.13
N ASP A 118 17.76 -6.33 7.14
CA ASP A 118 17.92 -7.28 6.03
C ASP A 118 17.16 -8.61 6.16
N LYS A 119 16.37 -8.84 7.22
CA LYS A 119 15.45 -9.99 7.31
C LYS A 119 13.98 -9.60 7.09
N LYS A 120 13.72 -8.66 6.18
CA LYS A 120 12.35 -8.42 5.72
C LYS A 120 11.83 -9.68 5.01
N SER A 121 10.68 -10.20 5.45
CA SER A 121 10.07 -11.40 4.88
C SER A 121 9.89 -11.26 3.37
N ARG A 122 10.25 -12.30 2.60
CA ARG A 122 10.06 -12.36 1.14
C ARG A 122 8.85 -13.23 0.81
N ARG A 123 8.07 -12.82 -0.19
CA ARG A 123 6.95 -13.57 -0.76
C ARG A 123 7.15 -13.68 -2.26
N ASP A 124 6.94 -14.87 -2.79
CA ASP A 124 7.08 -15.16 -4.21
C ASP A 124 5.72 -15.61 -4.76
N VAL A 125 5.29 -14.99 -5.85
CA VAL A 125 3.96 -15.17 -6.46
C VAL A 125 4.11 -15.42 -7.96
N LEU A 126 3.38 -16.41 -8.48
CA LEU A 126 3.15 -16.64 -9.90
C LEU A 126 1.73 -16.19 -10.26
N VAL A 127 1.61 -15.28 -11.22
CA VAL A 127 0.35 -14.95 -11.88
C VAL A 127 0.37 -15.60 -13.26
N PHE A 128 -0.46 -16.62 -13.43
CA PHE A 128 -0.51 -17.44 -14.65
C PHE A 128 -1.72 -17.09 -15.51
N ASP A 129 -1.48 -16.98 -16.81
CA ASP A 129 -2.47 -16.65 -17.81
C ASP A 129 -2.40 -17.59 -19.01
N ILE A 130 -3.55 -17.80 -19.67
CA ILE A 130 -3.64 -18.54 -20.93
C ILE A 130 -4.36 -17.66 -21.95
N VAL A 131 -3.72 -17.45 -23.09
CA VAL A 131 -4.27 -16.65 -24.20
C VAL A 131 -4.27 -17.50 -25.47
N PHE A 132 -5.38 -17.50 -26.20
CA PHE A 132 -5.45 -18.16 -27.49
C PHE A 132 -4.94 -17.27 -28.62
N PHE A 133 -4.20 -17.85 -29.56
CA PHE A 133 -3.71 -17.14 -30.75
C PHE A 133 -4.03 -17.91 -32.04
N ASP A 134 -4.14 -17.17 -33.13
CA ASP A 134 -4.14 -17.72 -34.49
C ASP A 134 -2.71 -17.76 -35.03
N GLU A 135 -2.33 -18.80 -35.77
CA GLU A 135 -0.99 -18.92 -36.36
C GLU A 135 -0.68 -17.78 -37.35
N THR A 136 -1.73 -17.16 -37.90
CA THR A 136 -1.62 -15.97 -38.76
C THR A 136 -1.30 -14.68 -37.98
N GLU A 137 -1.41 -14.69 -36.66
CA GLU A 137 -1.18 -13.55 -35.75
C GLU A 137 0.22 -13.61 -35.09
N MET A 138 1.19 -14.25 -35.75
CA MET A 138 2.55 -14.51 -35.24
C MET A 138 3.61 -13.59 -35.86
N SER A 139 4.51 -13.03 -35.04
CA SER A 139 5.77 -12.43 -35.51
C SER A 139 6.90 -12.79 -34.55
N ALA A 140 8.01 -13.30 -35.08
CA ALA A 140 9.21 -13.65 -34.32
C ALA A 140 8.92 -14.50 -33.06
N ASP A 141 8.11 -15.55 -33.20
CA ASP A 141 7.76 -16.49 -32.13
C ASP A 141 7.02 -15.85 -30.93
N ILE A 142 6.39 -14.68 -31.14
CA ILE A 142 5.50 -14.02 -30.16
C ILE A 142 4.19 -13.65 -30.86
N PRO A 143 3.02 -13.95 -30.27
CA PRO A 143 1.75 -13.47 -30.81
C PRO A 143 1.67 -11.94 -30.81
N THR A 144 1.42 -11.33 -31.97
CA THR A 144 1.26 -9.88 -32.14
C THR A 144 -0.16 -9.42 -31.82
N LEU A 145 -0.77 -9.99 -30.77
CA LEU A 145 -2.12 -9.66 -30.37
C LEU A 145 -2.16 -8.24 -29.81
N SER A 146 -3.07 -7.42 -30.33
CA SER A 146 -3.41 -6.14 -29.71
C SER A 146 -3.96 -6.37 -28.29
N PRO A 147 -3.92 -5.36 -27.39
CA PRO A 147 -4.48 -5.49 -26.04
C PRO A 147 -5.94 -5.96 -26.02
N GLN A 148 -6.75 -5.49 -26.97
CA GLN A 148 -8.15 -5.88 -27.11
C GLN A 148 -8.30 -7.35 -27.52
N GLN A 149 -7.51 -7.82 -28.50
CA GLN A 149 -7.50 -9.23 -28.92
C GLN A 149 -7.00 -10.15 -27.80
N ARG A 150 -5.96 -9.73 -27.07
CA ARG A 150 -5.45 -10.49 -25.92
C ARG A 150 -6.53 -10.67 -24.85
N LEU A 151 -7.32 -9.64 -24.58
CA LEU A 151 -8.43 -9.72 -23.65
C LEU A 151 -9.54 -10.66 -24.16
N ALA A 152 -9.92 -10.54 -25.44
CA ALA A 152 -10.96 -11.37 -26.05
C ALA A 152 -10.59 -12.85 -26.16
N ASN A 153 -9.30 -13.16 -26.36
CA ASN A 153 -8.80 -14.52 -26.51
C ASN A 153 -8.34 -15.16 -25.20
N ARG A 154 -8.53 -14.50 -24.06
CA ARG A 154 -8.08 -15.00 -22.76
C ARG A 154 -8.97 -16.12 -22.27
N LEU A 155 -8.37 -17.18 -21.76
CA LEU A 155 -9.09 -18.23 -21.04
C LEU A 155 -9.28 -17.81 -19.58
N THR A 156 -10.53 -17.71 -19.14
CA THR A 156 -10.84 -17.62 -17.71
C THR A 156 -10.60 -18.98 -17.05
N HIS A 157 -9.71 -19.03 -16.06
CA HIS A 157 -9.45 -20.22 -15.26
C HIS A 157 -9.10 -19.83 -13.82
N HIS A 158 -9.15 -20.80 -12.90
CA HIS A 158 -8.92 -20.61 -11.47
C HIS A 158 -8.00 -21.68 -10.91
N PHE A 159 -7.36 -21.37 -9.79
CA PHE A 159 -6.61 -22.33 -8.98
C PHE A 159 -7.27 -22.50 -7.62
N ASP A 160 -8.32 -23.30 -7.63
CA ASP A 160 -9.08 -23.65 -6.43
C ASP A 160 -8.30 -24.67 -5.58
N THR A 161 -8.66 -24.83 -4.32
CA THR A 161 -7.97 -25.78 -3.42
C THR A 161 -7.96 -27.20 -3.97
N ALA A 162 -9.06 -27.63 -4.59
CA ALA A 162 -9.15 -28.93 -5.26
C ALA A 162 -8.08 -29.10 -6.36
N TYR A 163 -7.72 -28.03 -7.08
CA TYR A 163 -6.68 -28.10 -8.11
C TYR A 163 -5.32 -28.47 -7.51
N PHE A 164 -4.97 -27.89 -6.36
CA PHE A 164 -3.71 -28.18 -5.66
C PHE A 164 -3.71 -29.56 -4.98
N MET A 165 -4.88 -30.08 -4.63
CA MET A 165 -5.03 -31.41 -4.01
C MET A 165 -5.04 -32.55 -5.05
N GLU A 166 -5.61 -32.32 -6.23
CA GLU A 166 -5.88 -33.38 -7.21
C GLU A 166 -5.02 -33.30 -8.48
N ASP A 167 -4.85 -32.10 -9.04
CA ASP A 167 -4.30 -31.91 -10.39
C ASP A 167 -2.82 -31.47 -10.38
N LEU A 168 -2.45 -30.60 -9.43
CA LEU A 168 -1.11 -30.10 -9.22
C LEU A 168 -0.75 -30.31 -7.75
N VAL A 169 -0.54 -31.57 -7.36
CA VAL A 169 -0.10 -31.93 -6.00
C VAL A 169 1.25 -31.26 -5.72
N ILE A 170 1.22 -30.14 -5.01
CA ILE A 170 2.43 -29.39 -4.62
C ILE A 170 2.85 -29.87 -3.24
N ASP A 171 4.10 -30.32 -3.14
CA ASP A 171 4.74 -30.49 -1.84
C ASP A 171 5.18 -29.12 -1.33
N MET A 172 4.40 -28.60 -0.39
CA MET A 172 4.67 -27.34 0.31
C MET A 172 5.44 -27.57 1.62
N SER A 173 5.77 -28.83 1.94
CA SER A 173 6.51 -29.18 3.15
C SER A 173 8.02 -28.99 2.93
N GLY A 174 8.69 -28.33 3.89
CA GLY A 174 10.14 -28.14 3.86
C GLY A 174 10.66 -27.01 2.94
N GLU A 175 9.82 -26.39 2.10
CA GLU A 175 10.25 -25.23 1.32
C GLU A 175 10.28 -23.95 2.18
N PRO A 176 11.43 -23.26 2.29
CA PRO A 176 11.52 -22.04 3.10
C PRO A 176 10.71 -20.88 2.50
N ARG A 177 10.41 -20.94 1.19
CA ARG A 177 9.72 -19.89 0.42
C ARG A 177 8.79 -20.54 -0.62
N PRO A 178 7.59 -20.98 -0.24
CA PRO A 178 6.66 -21.61 -1.17
C PRO A 178 6.13 -20.61 -2.19
N LEU A 179 6.16 -20.98 -3.48
CA LEU A 179 5.59 -20.18 -4.57
C LEU A 179 4.07 -20.23 -4.53
N GLN A 180 3.42 -19.07 -4.38
CA GLN A 180 1.96 -18.98 -4.43
C GLN A 180 1.49 -18.78 -5.87
N ILE A 181 0.53 -19.57 -6.34
CA ILE A 181 0.07 -19.57 -7.73
C ILE A 181 -1.34 -19.01 -7.80
N PHE A 182 -1.54 -17.98 -8.62
CA PHE A 182 -2.85 -17.38 -8.90
C PHE A 182 -3.09 -17.36 -10.41
N SER A 183 -4.35 -17.48 -10.83
CA SER A 183 -4.69 -17.14 -12.20
C SER A 183 -4.68 -15.62 -12.36
N HIS A 184 -4.56 -15.14 -13.59
CA HIS A 184 -4.70 -13.72 -13.84
C HIS A 184 -6.07 -13.18 -13.41
N ALA A 185 -7.15 -13.96 -13.61
CA ALA A 185 -8.50 -13.57 -13.17
C ALA A 185 -8.58 -13.44 -11.64
N ASP A 186 -8.00 -14.39 -10.91
CA ASP A 186 -7.93 -14.36 -9.44
C ASP A 186 -7.10 -13.17 -8.95
N TRP A 187 -5.96 -12.90 -9.59
CA TRP A 187 -5.11 -11.76 -9.26
C TRP A 187 -5.81 -10.41 -9.49
N GLN A 188 -6.53 -10.23 -10.59
CA GLN A 188 -7.32 -9.02 -10.82
C GLN A 188 -8.43 -8.85 -9.79
N LYS A 189 -9.11 -9.94 -9.41
CA LYS A 189 -10.13 -9.93 -8.37
C LYS A 189 -9.53 -9.57 -7.01
N LEU A 190 -8.37 -10.14 -6.69
CA LEU A 190 -7.59 -9.81 -5.49
C LEU A 190 -7.25 -8.33 -5.42
N SER A 191 -6.64 -7.79 -6.48
CA SER A 191 -6.22 -6.39 -6.54
C SER A 191 -7.38 -5.42 -6.34
N SER A 192 -8.52 -5.69 -6.97
CA SER A 192 -9.72 -4.86 -6.84
C SER A 192 -10.42 -4.97 -5.48
N THR A 193 -10.21 -6.06 -4.73
CA THR A 193 -10.92 -6.32 -3.47
C THR A 193 -10.11 -5.91 -2.23
N LEU A 194 -8.80 -6.13 -2.22
CA LEU A 194 -7.95 -5.83 -1.04
C LEU A 194 -7.59 -4.34 -0.92
N GLN A 195 -7.58 -3.61 -2.05
CA GLN A 195 -7.48 -2.14 -2.15
C GLN A 195 -6.23 -1.45 -1.57
N THR A 196 -5.40 -2.14 -0.77
CA THR A 196 -4.15 -1.58 -0.22
C THR A 196 -2.98 -2.57 -0.32
N PRO A 197 -1.73 -2.10 -0.40
CA PRO A 197 -0.55 -2.97 -0.43
C PRO A 197 -0.35 -3.82 0.84
N CYS A 198 -0.69 -3.28 2.02
CA CYS A 198 -0.51 -3.98 3.29
C CYS A 198 -1.56 -5.07 3.49
N GLU A 199 -2.80 -4.87 3.02
CA GLU A 199 -3.82 -5.92 2.98
C GLU A 199 -3.46 -7.03 1.99
N LEU A 200 -2.88 -6.72 0.82
CA LEU A 200 -2.30 -7.72 -0.07
C LEU A 200 -1.23 -8.56 0.63
N TRP A 201 -0.30 -7.90 1.33
CA TRP A 201 0.76 -8.60 2.05
C TRP A 201 0.23 -9.57 3.12
N ARG A 202 -0.75 -9.12 3.91
CA ARG A 202 -1.42 -9.93 4.94
C ARG A 202 -2.24 -11.06 4.32
N PHE A 203 -2.96 -10.79 3.23
CA PHE A 203 -3.72 -11.81 2.51
C PHE A 203 -2.81 -12.90 1.96
N LEU A 204 -1.67 -12.56 1.34
CA LEU A 204 -0.71 -13.55 0.84
C LEU A 204 -0.12 -14.41 1.97
N ARG A 205 -0.14 -13.95 3.23
CA ARG A 205 0.17 -14.80 4.39
C ARG A 205 -0.98 -15.76 4.68
N HIS A 206 -2.19 -15.22 4.73
CA HIS A 206 -3.40 -15.96 5.04
C HIS A 206 -3.68 -17.06 4.01
N HIS A 207 -3.60 -16.74 2.72
CA HIS A 207 -3.76 -17.69 1.63
C HIS A 207 -2.78 -18.86 1.75
N LEU A 208 -1.49 -18.57 1.96
CA LEU A 208 -0.49 -19.61 2.14
C LEU A 208 -0.80 -20.51 3.35
N GLN A 209 -1.21 -19.93 4.48
CA GLN A 209 -1.57 -20.69 5.69
C GLN A 209 -2.79 -21.59 5.45
N GLN A 210 -3.85 -21.08 4.80
CA GLN A 210 -5.06 -21.85 4.50
C GLN A 210 -4.79 -22.96 3.48
N LEU A 211 -3.95 -22.70 2.48
CA LEU A 211 -3.54 -23.72 1.51
C LEU A 211 -2.71 -24.82 2.17
N GLN A 212 -1.71 -24.46 3.00
CA GLN A 212 -0.90 -25.44 3.73
C GLN A 212 -1.74 -26.31 4.67
N GLN A 213 -2.70 -25.69 5.38
CA GLN A 213 -3.61 -26.42 6.24
C GLN A 213 -4.51 -27.36 5.43
N SER A 214 -5.04 -26.90 4.30
CA SER A 214 -5.90 -27.72 3.44
C SER A 214 -5.17 -28.96 2.89
N LEU A 215 -3.91 -28.78 2.48
CA LEU A 215 -3.06 -29.87 2.00
C LEU A 215 -2.67 -30.86 3.12
N SER A 216 -2.44 -30.34 4.34
CA SER A 216 -2.05 -31.18 5.49
C SER A 216 -3.23 -32.01 6.01
N ASP A 217 -4.39 -31.38 6.17
CA ASP A 217 -5.60 -32.00 6.70
C ASP A 217 -6.39 -32.77 5.63
N GLN A 218 -5.98 -32.66 4.36
CA GLN A 218 -6.69 -33.21 3.20
C GLN A 218 -8.16 -32.74 3.15
N HIS A 219 -8.39 -31.48 3.52
CA HIS A 219 -9.69 -30.85 3.62
C HIS A 219 -9.66 -29.44 3.05
N ALA A 220 -10.54 -29.12 2.09
CA ALA A 220 -10.56 -27.79 1.49
C ALA A 220 -11.17 -26.75 2.44
N TYR A 221 -10.34 -25.89 3.04
CA TYR A 221 -10.80 -24.78 3.89
C TYR A 221 -11.38 -23.59 3.10
N PHE A 222 -11.08 -23.53 1.80
CA PHE A 222 -11.70 -22.59 0.87
C PHE A 222 -11.90 -23.28 -0.48
N GLU A 223 -12.94 -22.88 -1.21
CA GLU A 223 -13.19 -23.37 -2.56
C GLU A 223 -12.45 -22.48 -3.57
N THR A 224 -12.76 -21.19 -3.59
CA THR A 224 -12.17 -20.23 -4.52
C THR A 224 -11.34 -19.15 -3.82
N VAL A 225 -10.42 -18.52 -4.55
CA VAL A 225 -9.66 -17.36 -4.06
C VAL A 225 -10.60 -16.19 -3.71
N ALA A 226 -11.69 -16.00 -4.46
CA ALA A 226 -12.65 -14.94 -4.20
C ALA A 226 -13.38 -15.12 -2.84
N ASP A 227 -13.74 -16.35 -2.50
CA ASP A 227 -14.34 -16.66 -1.21
C ASP A 227 -13.33 -16.44 -0.09
N LEU A 228 -12.08 -16.88 -0.29
CA LEU A 228 -11.04 -16.72 0.70
C LEU A 228 -10.72 -15.25 1.01
N VAL A 229 -10.67 -14.39 -0.01
CA VAL A 229 -10.50 -12.94 0.18
C VAL A 229 -11.65 -12.35 0.98
N THR A 230 -12.88 -12.78 0.66
CA THR A 230 -14.07 -12.34 1.39
C THR A 230 -13.98 -12.77 2.84
N GLN A 231 -13.69 -14.05 3.12
CA GLN A 231 -13.51 -14.56 4.47
C GLN A 231 -12.41 -13.81 5.23
N PHE A 232 -11.29 -13.50 4.58
CA PHE A 232 -10.19 -12.73 5.15
C PHE A 232 -10.63 -11.32 5.57
N LEU A 233 -11.33 -10.59 4.71
CA LEU A 233 -11.79 -9.23 4.99
C LEU A 233 -12.92 -9.19 6.04
N TYR A 234 -13.71 -10.26 6.16
CA TYR A 234 -14.73 -10.40 7.20
C TYR A 234 -14.18 -10.99 8.51
N SER A 235 -12.92 -11.40 8.55
CA SER A 235 -12.28 -11.93 9.75
C SER A 235 -11.89 -10.79 10.72
N PRO A 236 -12.11 -10.95 12.04
CA PRO A 236 -11.60 -9.99 13.02
C PRO A 236 -10.06 -9.88 13.00
N SER A 237 -9.35 -10.84 12.40
CA SER A 237 -7.89 -10.78 12.25
C SER A 237 -7.40 -9.61 11.38
N VAL A 238 -8.27 -9.04 10.53
CA VAL A 238 -7.92 -7.86 9.73
C VAL A 238 -7.55 -6.65 10.62
N PHE A 239 -8.05 -6.61 11.86
CA PHE A 239 -7.80 -5.52 12.81
C PHE A 239 -6.63 -5.78 13.76
N THR A 240 -6.02 -6.98 13.76
CA THR A 240 -5.00 -7.35 14.76
C THR A 240 -3.80 -6.40 14.78
N HIS A 241 -3.35 -5.95 13.61
CA HIS A 241 -2.25 -5.00 13.51
C HIS A 241 -2.64 -3.62 14.04
N ALA A 242 -3.80 -3.11 13.62
CA ALA A 242 -4.35 -1.84 14.12
C ALA A 242 -4.50 -1.84 15.66
N ILE A 243 -4.98 -2.95 16.24
CA ILE A 243 -5.08 -3.13 17.70
C ILE A 243 -3.69 -3.09 18.37
N THR A 244 -2.69 -3.68 17.74
CA THR A 244 -1.32 -3.67 18.25
C THR A 244 -0.77 -2.24 18.31
N ILE A 245 -1.03 -1.45 17.27
CA ILE A 245 -0.64 -0.03 17.23
C ILE A 245 -1.45 0.80 18.23
N ASP A 246 -2.76 0.60 18.31
CA ASP A 246 -3.64 1.29 19.27
C ASP A 246 -3.15 1.10 20.72
N ASN A 247 -2.79 -0.13 21.09
CA ASN A 247 -2.19 -0.43 22.39
C ASN A 247 -0.81 0.24 22.58
N ALA A 248 0.01 0.32 21.54
CA ALA A 248 1.30 0.99 21.60
C ALA A 248 1.15 2.52 21.77
N LEU A 249 0.16 3.14 21.12
CA LEU A 249 -0.19 4.55 21.29
C LEU A 249 -0.65 4.86 22.72
N ILE A 250 -1.46 3.97 23.31
CA ILE A 250 -1.87 4.09 24.72
C ILE A 250 -0.67 3.98 25.65
N LYS A 251 0.19 2.98 25.43
CA LYS A 251 1.41 2.80 26.23
C LYS A 251 2.35 4.02 26.14
N ALA A 252 2.40 4.68 24.98
CA ALA A 252 3.18 5.89 24.77
C ALA A 252 2.53 7.16 25.37
N GLY A 253 1.31 7.08 25.92
CA GLY A 253 0.58 8.23 26.47
C GLY A 253 0.07 9.20 25.40
N VAL A 254 -0.06 8.72 24.17
CA VAL A 254 -0.57 9.50 23.03
C VAL A 254 -2.10 9.41 22.94
N GLN A 255 -2.67 8.30 23.42
CA GLN A 255 -4.09 8.05 23.42
C GLN A 255 -4.51 7.54 24.81
N ASP A 256 -5.61 8.07 25.36
CA ASP A 256 -6.03 7.73 26.73
C ASP A 256 -6.80 6.40 26.81
N ALA A 257 -7.54 6.06 25.75
CA ALA A 257 -8.41 4.89 25.70
C ALA A 257 -8.43 4.30 24.28
N PRO A 258 -8.75 3.01 24.11
CA PRO A 258 -8.75 2.40 22.78
C PRO A 258 -9.71 3.07 21.80
N ASN A 259 -9.38 3.05 20.50
CA ASN A 259 -10.22 3.68 19.49
C ASN A 259 -11.60 2.99 19.44
N ALA A 260 -12.65 3.74 19.76
CA ALA A 260 -14.02 3.20 19.83
C ALA A 260 -14.51 2.61 18.49
N ALA A 261 -14.07 3.16 17.35
CA ALA A 261 -14.41 2.63 16.03
C ALA A 261 -13.73 1.28 15.80
N LEU A 262 -12.44 1.17 16.15
CA LEU A 262 -11.69 -0.08 16.06
C LEU A 262 -12.33 -1.19 16.90
N ILE A 263 -12.70 -0.89 18.14
CA ILE A 263 -13.39 -1.83 19.02
C ILE A 263 -14.73 -2.25 18.40
N ALA A 264 -15.57 -1.28 18.01
CA ALA A 264 -16.90 -1.56 17.48
C ALA A 264 -16.85 -2.41 16.20
N MET A 265 -15.93 -2.11 15.29
CA MET A 265 -15.71 -2.88 14.07
C MET A 265 -15.22 -4.30 14.38
N THR A 266 -14.23 -4.44 15.26
CA THR A 266 -13.69 -5.75 15.66
C THR A 266 -14.77 -6.62 16.29
N LEU A 267 -15.58 -6.06 17.20
CA LEU A 267 -16.69 -6.78 17.83
C LEU A 267 -17.78 -7.16 16.83
N ALA A 268 -18.10 -6.28 15.88
CA ALA A 268 -19.08 -6.58 14.83
C ALA A 268 -18.64 -7.77 13.97
N HIS A 269 -17.36 -7.84 13.59
CA HIS A 269 -16.81 -8.96 12.80
C HIS A 269 -16.74 -10.24 13.63
N LYS A 270 -16.27 -10.16 14.88
CA LYS A 270 -16.20 -11.30 15.80
C LYS A 270 -17.58 -11.93 16.06
N ASN A 271 -18.61 -11.11 16.19
CA ASN A 271 -19.98 -11.55 16.46
C ASN A 271 -20.81 -11.77 15.18
N GLN A 272 -20.23 -11.62 13.99
CA GLN A 272 -20.92 -11.73 12.70
C GLN A 272 -22.21 -10.89 12.64
N SER A 273 -22.15 -9.69 13.21
CA SER A 273 -23.29 -8.76 13.27
C SER A 273 -23.66 -8.27 11.86
N ALA A 274 -24.95 -7.94 11.65
CA ALA A 274 -25.42 -7.26 10.44
C ALA A 274 -24.67 -5.93 10.17
N THR A 275 -24.14 -5.28 11.22
CA THR A 275 -23.34 -4.06 11.09
C THR A 275 -21.93 -4.29 10.54
N ALA A 276 -21.40 -5.53 10.54
CA ALA A 276 -20.08 -5.85 10.01
C ALA A 276 -19.98 -5.53 8.50
N GLN A 277 -21.02 -5.89 7.74
CA GLN A 277 -21.10 -5.60 6.31
C GLN A 277 -21.09 -4.08 6.04
N MET A 278 -21.82 -3.30 6.83
CA MET A 278 -21.81 -1.84 6.74
C MET A 278 -20.41 -1.27 7.00
N TYR A 279 -19.71 -1.77 8.02
CA TYR A 279 -18.34 -1.33 8.32
C TYR A 279 -17.36 -1.70 7.20
N GLN A 280 -17.47 -2.89 6.63
CA GLN A 280 -16.63 -3.30 5.50
C GLN A 280 -16.85 -2.38 4.28
N GLN A 281 -18.11 -2.07 3.95
CA GLN A 281 -18.43 -1.13 2.88
C GLN A 281 -17.85 0.27 3.15
N HIS A 282 -17.95 0.76 4.38
CA HIS A 282 -17.36 2.04 4.76
C HIS A 282 -15.83 2.04 4.67
N MET A 283 -15.15 0.96 5.07
CA MET A 283 -13.69 0.83 4.92
C MET A 283 -13.30 0.79 3.44
N ALA A 284 -14.04 0.02 2.63
CA ALA A 284 -13.76 -0.08 1.21
C ALA A 284 -13.96 1.25 0.47
N GLN A 285 -15.04 1.97 0.81
CA GLN A 285 -15.28 3.30 0.28
C GLN A 285 -14.18 4.28 0.71
N ALA A 286 -13.78 4.25 1.98
CA ALA A 286 -12.69 5.09 2.48
C ALA A 286 -11.36 4.78 1.79
N ALA A 287 -11.08 3.51 1.51
CA ALA A 287 -9.86 3.12 0.80
C ALA A 287 -9.81 3.70 -0.62
N ILE A 288 -10.93 3.65 -1.36
CA ILE A 288 -11.05 4.27 -2.69
C ILE A 288 -10.83 5.78 -2.60
N LEU A 289 -11.53 6.46 -1.68
CA LEU A 289 -11.44 7.90 -1.50
C LEU A 289 -10.02 8.34 -1.10
N TRP A 290 -9.36 7.58 -0.23
CA TRP A 290 -8.00 7.85 0.16
C TRP A 290 -7.03 7.65 -1.02
N SER A 291 -7.14 6.56 -1.80
CA SER A 291 -6.30 6.36 -2.99
C SER A 291 -6.50 7.48 -4.01
N GLN A 292 -7.73 7.96 -4.22
CA GLN A 292 -8.01 9.09 -5.11
C GLN A 292 -7.36 10.38 -4.60
N LEU A 293 -7.52 10.66 -3.31
CA LEU A 293 -6.91 11.82 -2.65
C LEU A 293 -5.37 11.77 -2.74
N SER A 294 -4.76 10.66 -2.35
CA SER A 294 -3.31 10.48 -2.43
C SER A 294 -2.80 10.52 -3.86
N GLY A 295 -3.52 9.91 -4.81
CA GLY A 295 -3.16 9.93 -6.23
C GLY A 295 -3.09 11.35 -6.78
N GLN A 296 -4.06 12.20 -6.42
CA GLN A 296 -4.05 13.61 -6.81
C GLN A 296 -2.93 14.40 -6.13
N MET A 297 -2.72 14.22 -4.83
CA MET A 297 -1.59 14.86 -4.12
C MET A 297 -0.25 14.48 -4.77
N ILE A 298 -0.05 13.20 -5.09
CA ILE A 298 1.15 12.69 -5.76
C ILE A 298 1.30 13.27 -7.17
N ALA A 299 0.22 13.32 -7.94
CA ALA A 299 0.23 13.87 -9.31
C ALA A 299 0.62 15.36 -9.31
N MET A 300 0.07 16.17 -8.40
CA MET A 300 0.43 17.58 -8.32
C MET A 300 1.89 17.79 -7.94
N CYS A 301 2.38 17.08 -6.92
CA CYS A 301 3.78 17.19 -6.51
C CYS A 301 4.72 16.80 -7.65
N ARG A 302 4.31 15.83 -8.50
CA ARG A 302 5.05 15.48 -9.72
C ARG A 302 5.05 16.63 -10.74
N ASP A 303 3.91 17.25 -10.99
CA ASP A 303 3.78 18.35 -11.96
C ASP A 303 4.54 19.60 -11.52
N GLU A 304 4.51 19.93 -10.23
CA GLU A 304 5.31 21.00 -9.63
C GLU A 304 6.81 20.78 -9.83
N ARG A 305 7.26 19.55 -9.58
CA ARG A 305 8.66 19.17 -9.73
C ARG A 305 9.13 19.25 -11.18
N LEU A 306 8.27 18.90 -12.14
CA LEU A 306 8.55 19.05 -13.56
C LEU A 306 8.70 20.52 -13.97
N LYS A 307 7.98 21.43 -13.31
CA LYS A 307 8.09 22.89 -13.54
C LYS A 307 9.32 23.50 -12.87
N ASN A 308 9.69 23.04 -11.67
CA ASN A 308 10.72 23.63 -10.82
C ASN A 308 11.99 22.74 -10.67
N SER A 309 12.47 22.19 -11.78
CA SER A 309 13.52 21.15 -11.84
C SER A 309 14.87 21.53 -11.20
N ALA A 310 15.12 22.81 -10.91
CA ALA A 310 16.37 23.31 -10.34
C ALA A 310 16.44 23.27 -8.79
N GLN A 311 15.32 23.07 -8.08
CA GLN A 311 15.24 23.32 -6.62
C GLN A 311 14.62 22.21 -5.77
N MET A 312 14.14 21.12 -6.39
CA MET A 312 13.41 20.07 -5.68
C MET A 312 14.27 18.83 -5.37
N SER A 313 13.92 18.18 -4.27
CA SER A 313 14.55 16.98 -3.70
C SER A 313 14.73 15.83 -4.71
N SER A 314 15.60 14.88 -4.36
CA SER A 314 15.98 13.76 -5.24
C SER A 314 14.77 12.90 -5.63
N GLU A 315 14.85 12.15 -6.74
CA GLU A 315 13.77 11.24 -7.15
C GLU A 315 13.43 10.19 -6.08
N VAL A 316 14.43 9.84 -5.27
CA VAL A 316 14.33 8.95 -4.13
C VAL A 316 13.41 9.53 -3.05
N ASP A 317 13.48 10.83 -2.78
CA ASP A 317 12.66 11.49 -1.75
C ASP A 317 11.17 11.53 -2.14
N PHE A 318 10.88 11.77 -3.42
CA PHE A 318 9.51 11.76 -3.94
C PHE A 318 8.86 10.37 -3.90
N LEU A 319 9.58 9.34 -4.36
CA LEU A 319 9.10 7.95 -4.28
C LEU A 319 8.85 7.54 -2.83
N TYR A 320 9.75 7.91 -1.94
CA TYR A 320 9.59 7.65 -0.52
C TYR A 320 8.32 8.32 0.06
N TRP A 321 8.02 9.57 -0.30
CA TRP A 321 6.79 10.26 0.11
C TRP A 321 5.53 9.61 -0.42
N GLN A 322 5.53 9.21 -1.71
CA GLN A 322 4.43 8.46 -2.31
C GLN A 322 4.15 7.18 -1.50
N GLN A 323 5.19 6.44 -1.14
CA GLN A 323 5.06 5.25 -0.31
C GLN A 323 4.45 5.57 1.07
N GLN A 324 4.80 6.70 1.70
CA GLN A 324 4.22 7.08 2.99
C GLN A 324 2.71 7.36 2.95
N LEU A 325 2.20 7.86 1.82
CA LEU A 325 0.76 8.13 1.67
C LEU A 325 -0.04 6.86 1.34
N LEU A 326 0.56 5.94 0.57
CA LEU A 326 -0.11 4.75 0.07
C LEU A 326 -0.07 3.57 1.05
N ASP A 327 0.98 3.49 1.88
CA ASP A 327 1.19 2.44 2.89
C ASP A 327 0.28 2.60 4.12
N GLU A 328 -1.03 2.67 3.90
CA GLU A 328 -2.03 2.77 4.96
C GLU A 328 -3.01 1.61 4.89
N SER A 329 -3.26 0.99 6.04
CA SER A 329 -4.26 -0.07 6.20
C SER A 329 -5.67 0.43 5.91
N LEU A 330 -6.58 -0.48 5.55
CA LEU A 330 -8.01 -0.20 5.42
C LEU A 330 -8.57 0.57 6.63
N PHE A 331 -8.15 0.21 7.85
CA PHE A 331 -8.61 0.90 9.05
C PHE A 331 -8.00 2.32 9.19
N SER A 332 -6.72 2.49 8.88
CA SER A 332 -6.10 3.82 8.83
C SER A 332 -6.81 4.74 7.84
N ARG A 333 -7.01 4.26 6.61
CA ARG A 333 -7.71 5.01 5.55
C ARG A 333 -9.13 5.35 5.97
N HIS A 334 -9.83 4.41 6.64
CA HIS A 334 -11.13 4.67 7.24
C HIS A 334 -11.12 5.82 8.24
N GLU A 335 -10.22 5.81 9.21
CA GLU A 335 -10.17 6.86 10.24
C GLU A 335 -9.79 8.24 9.68
N LEU A 336 -8.85 8.28 8.73
CA LEU A 336 -8.42 9.51 8.05
C LEU A 336 -9.56 10.12 7.24
N VAL A 337 -10.18 9.34 6.35
CA VAL A 337 -11.32 9.79 5.54
C VAL A 337 -12.50 10.17 6.45
N ARG A 338 -12.81 9.37 7.46
CA ARG A 338 -13.89 9.67 8.42
C ARG A 338 -13.66 11.02 9.11
N THR A 339 -12.41 11.38 9.41
CA THR A 339 -12.08 12.68 10.01
C THR A 339 -12.35 13.83 9.06
N LEU A 340 -11.98 13.72 7.78
CA LEU A 340 -12.30 14.71 6.76
C LEU A 340 -13.82 14.89 6.61
N TYR A 341 -14.57 13.79 6.53
CA TYR A 341 -16.04 13.81 6.34
C TYR A 341 -16.84 14.24 7.57
N ARG A 342 -16.18 14.42 8.73
CA ARG A 342 -16.81 15.00 9.91
C ARG A 342 -16.87 16.51 9.87
N HIS A 343 -15.97 17.17 9.12
CA HIS A 343 -15.90 18.63 9.10
C HIS A 343 -17.22 19.31 8.72
N PRO A 344 -17.95 18.89 7.66
CA PRO A 344 -19.23 19.54 7.30
C PRO A 344 -20.31 19.43 8.38
N LYS A 345 -20.18 18.47 9.31
CA LYS A 345 -21.11 18.23 10.42
C LYS A 345 -20.72 18.96 11.70
N GLN A 346 -19.60 19.69 11.69
CA GLN A 346 -19.17 20.46 12.85
C GLN A 346 -20.03 21.72 13.03
N PRO A 347 -20.19 22.20 14.28
CA PRO A 347 -20.81 23.48 14.57
C PRO A 347 -20.19 24.65 13.78
N ASP A 348 -21.00 25.61 13.36
CA ASP A 348 -20.54 26.73 12.52
C ASP A 348 -19.44 27.56 13.21
N ASN A 349 -19.52 27.76 14.51
CA ASN A 349 -18.48 28.46 15.27
C ASN A 349 -17.11 27.76 15.17
N LEU A 350 -17.08 26.42 15.19
CA LEU A 350 -15.85 25.65 15.06
C LEU A 350 -15.31 25.69 13.63
N LYS A 351 -16.19 25.63 12.62
CA LYS A 351 -15.81 25.78 11.21
C LYS A 351 -15.25 27.18 10.93
N SER A 352 -15.88 28.23 11.46
CA SER A 352 -15.41 29.60 11.28
C SER A 352 -14.09 29.87 12.01
N ALA A 353 -13.90 29.31 13.21
CA ALA A 353 -12.69 29.46 13.99
C ALA A 353 -11.50 28.64 13.45
N GLY A 354 -11.76 27.53 12.75
CA GLY A 354 -10.73 26.56 12.40
C GLY A 354 -10.32 25.70 13.59
N TYR A 355 -9.77 24.51 13.32
CA TYR A 355 -9.35 23.57 14.37
C TYR A 355 -8.35 22.54 13.86
N VAL A 356 -7.64 21.91 14.78
CA VAL A 356 -6.65 20.87 14.49
C VAL A 356 -7.12 19.54 15.04
N VAL A 357 -6.98 18.49 14.23
CA VAL A 357 -7.22 17.10 14.64
C VAL A 357 -5.93 16.31 14.46
N HIS A 358 -5.48 15.70 15.55
CA HIS A 358 -4.39 14.74 15.55
C HIS A 358 -4.93 13.35 15.22
N GLN A 359 -4.30 12.68 14.26
CA GLN A 359 -4.59 11.31 13.85
C GLN A 359 -3.29 10.52 13.76
N HIS A 360 -3.40 9.20 13.72
CA HIS A 360 -2.25 8.31 13.65
C HIS A 360 -2.49 7.25 12.60
N SER A 361 -1.41 6.77 12.00
CA SER A 361 -1.50 5.55 11.20
C SER A 361 -1.75 4.36 12.12
N TYR A 362 -2.69 3.51 11.72
CA TYR A 362 -2.89 2.17 12.28
C TYR A 362 -2.16 1.09 11.46
N GLU A 363 -1.25 1.51 10.57
CA GLU A 363 -0.28 0.66 9.86
C GLU A 363 1.15 0.87 10.36
N SER A 364 1.56 2.12 10.57
CA SER A 364 2.88 2.45 11.10
C SER A 364 2.78 3.31 12.36
N LEU A 365 3.22 2.77 13.50
CA LEU A 365 3.31 3.51 14.77
C LEU A 365 4.13 4.81 14.63
N GLY A 366 5.11 4.81 13.72
CA GLY A 366 6.00 5.95 13.49
C GLY A 366 5.44 7.05 12.60
N ARG A 367 4.18 6.95 12.16
CA ARG A 367 3.54 7.93 11.27
C ARG A 367 2.38 8.62 11.98
N HIS A 368 2.49 9.94 12.09
CA HIS A 368 1.47 10.79 12.70
C HIS A 368 0.87 11.75 11.67
N TYR A 369 -0.43 12.00 11.77
CA TYR A 369 -1.17 12.93 10.91
C TYR A 369 -1.68 14.12 11.71
N VAL A 370 -1.48 15.32 11.18
CA VAL A 370 -2.04 16.56 11.72
C VAL A 370 -2.95 17.15 10.66
N LEU A 371 -4.27 17.07 10.88
CA LEU A 371 -5.27 17.64 9.99
C LEU A 371 -5.63 19.03 10.52
N ILE A 372 -5.26 20.06 9.80
CA ILE A 372 -5.56 21.45 10.13
C ILE A 372 -6.73 21.88 9.26
N PHE A 373 -7.92 22.01 9.84
CA PHE A 373 -9.07 22.58 9.16
C PHE A 373 -9.00 24.11 9.29
N TYR A 374 -8.72 24.78 8.19
CA TYR A 374 -8.59 26.24 8.18
C TYR A 374 -9.92 26.92 8.55
N GLY A 375 -9.83 28.01 9.29
CA GLY A 375 -10.98 28.84 9.63
C GLY A 375 -11.51 29.57 8.39
N GLN A 376 -12.84 29.63 8.27
CA GLN A 376 -13.50 30.30 7.14
C GLN A 376 -13.33 31.83 7.14
N ASN A 377 -12.93 32.42 8.28
CA ASN A 377 -12.61 33.85 8.35
C ASN A 377 -11.21 34.11 7.78
N GLN A 378 -11.14 34.74 6.59
CA GLN A 378 -9.88 34.98 5.88
C GLN A 378 -8.87 35.85 6.65
N GLU A 379 -9.35 36.79 7.48
CA GLU A 379 -8.51 37.64 8.33
C GLU A 379 -8.24 37.04 9.72
N GLY A 380 -8.77 35.84 9.99
CA GLY A 380 -8.60 35.15 11.26
C GLY A 380 -7.19 34.59 11.45
N GLN A 381 -6.74 34.48 12.70
CA GLN A 381 -5.44 33.86 13.06
C GLN A 381 -5.31 32.39 12.65
N HIS A 382 -6.43 31.75 12.31
CA HIS A 382 -6.50 30.36 11.87
C HIS A 382 -6.93 30.21 10.41
N SER A 383 -6.91 31.30 9.64
CA SER A 383 -7.15 31.25 8.21
C SER A 383 -6.01 30.52 7.50
N LYS A 384 -6.28 30.07 6.27
CA LYS A 384 -5.26 29.46 5.41
C LYS A 384 -4.05 30.37 5.23
N GLN A 385 -4.27 31.66 4.95
CA GLN A 385 -3.20 32.64 4.77
C GLN A 385 -2.29 32.79 6.01
N ALA A 386 -2.85 32.66 7.21
CA ALA A 386 -2.09 32.76 8.46
C ALA A 386 -1.30 31.47 8.77
N ILE A 387 -1.88 30.29 8.52
CA ILE A 387 -1.30 29.01 8.93
C ILE A 387 -0.39 28.41 7.85
N GLN A 388 -0.77 28.49 6.57
CA GLN A 388 -0.06 27.82 5.46
C GLN A 388 1.45 28.14 5.43
N PRO A 389 1.93 29.38 5.65
CA PRO A 389 3.37 29.67 5.68
C PRO A 389 4.12 28.98 6.84
N ASN A 390 3.40 28.51 7.87
CA ASN A 390 3.95 27.97 9.10
C ASN A 390 3.86 26.43 9.19
N LEU A 391 3.34 25.73 8.18
CA LEU A 391 3.15 24.27 8.22
C LEU A 391 4.43 23.51 8.56
N ALA A 392 5.57 23.89 7.96
CA ALA A 392 6.86 23.28 8.25
C ALA A 392 7.26 23.40 9.73
N LYS A 393 7.06 24.59 10.31
CA LYS A 393 7.35 24.86 11.73
C LYS A 393 6.41 24.07 12.64
N ILE A 394 5.12 23.99 12.30
CA ILE A 394 4.14 23.17 13.02
C ILE A 394 4.55 21.70 13.01
N ALA A 395 5.00 21.18 11.86
CA ALA A 395 5.43 19.79 11.73
C ALA A 395 6.63 19.49 12.62
N GLN A 396 7.61 20.40 12.63
CA GLN A 396 8.79 20.30 13.48
C GLN A 396 8.42 20.35 14.98
N ASP A 397 7.52 21.25 15.36
CA ASP A 397 7.06 21.38 16.74
C ASP A 397 6.28 20.13 17.21
N VAL A 398 5.48 19.52 16.34
CA VAL A 398 4.79 18.26 16.63
C VAL A 398 5.79 17.12 16.75
N ALA A 399 6.76 17.03 15.85
CA ALA A 399 7.79 16.00 15.86
C ALA A 399 8.61 15.99 17.16
N THR A 400 8.91 17.17 17.74
CA THR A 400 9.68 17.25 19.00
C THR A 400 8.85 16.97 20.25
N ARG A 401 7.52 17.08 20.18
CA ARG A 401 6.62 16.95 21.34
C ARG A 401 6.01 15.56 21.47
N LEU A 402 5.84 14.82 20.38
CA LEU A 402 5.22 13.50 20.43
C LEU A 402 6.10 12.47 21.16
N PRO A 403 5.56 11.76 22.17
CA PRO A 403 6.30 10.78 22.96
C PRO A 403 6.43 9.39 22.29
N ILE A 404 6.50 9.34 20.95
CA ILE A 404 6.59 8.07 20.19
C ILE A 404 8.02 7.85 19.71
N GLU A 405 8.81 7.04 20.40
CA GLU A 405 10.21 6.76 20.04
C GLU A 405 10.40 6.34 18.58
N ALA A 406 9.48 5.53 18.06
CA ALA A 406 9.47 5.06 16.67
C ALA A 406 9.01 6.11 15.63
N LEU A 407 8.68 7.34 16.03
CA LEU A 407 8.24 8.41 15.12
C LEU A 407 9.30 8.68 14.07
N HIS A 408 8.92 8.51 12.80
CA HIS A 408 9.77 8.76 11.65
C HIS A 408 9.12 9.75 10.65
N HIS A 409 7.80 9.97 10.72
CA HIS A 409 7.13 11.01 9.92
C HIS A 409 6.01 11.72 10.69
N VAL A 410 5.89 13.02 10.42
CA VAL A 410 4.68 13.80 10.67
C VAL A 410 4.14 14.28 9.32
N ILE A 411 2.89 13.98 9.02
CA ILE A 411 2.19 14.38 7.80
C ILE A 411 1.15 15.42 8.18
N ILE A 412 1.26 16.62 7.61
CA ILE A 412 0.28 17.68 7.79
C ILE A 412 -0.60 17.77 6.56
N LEU A 413 -1.90 17.81 6.79
CA LEU A 413 -2.93 18.10 5.79
C LEU A 413 -3.64 19.39 6.22
N GLY A 414 -3.34 20.50 5.56
CA GLY A 414 -4.08 21.75 5.70
C GLY A 414 -5.30 21.72 4.80
N VAL A 415 -6.51 21.76 5.34
CA VAL A 415 -7.75 21.51 4.62
C VAL A 415 -8.62 22.75 4.62
N GLU A 416 -8.93 23.25 3.43
CA GLU A 416 -9.92 24.29 3.18
C GLU A 416 -11.14 23.68 2.51
N PHE A 417 -12.33 23.87 3.10
CA PHE A 417 -13.59 23.51 2.44
C PHE A 417 -14.11 24.72 1.67
N ILE A 418 -14.32 24.53 0.37
CA ILE A 418 -14.79 25.59 -0.53
C ILE A 418 -16.18 25.19 -1.01
N ASP A 419 -17.17 26.01 -0.71
CA ASP A 419 -18.55 25.84 -1.19
C ASP A 419 -18.75 26.70 -2.45
N GLU A 420 -18.80 26.07 -3.63
CA GLU A 420 -19.11 26.73 -4.91
C GLU A 420 -20.47 26.24 -5.43
N GLY A 421 -21.51 27.02 -5.18
CA GLY A 421 -22.87 26.71 -5.63
C GLY A 421 -23.48 25.53 -4.87
N GLN A 422 -23.68 24.40 -5.55
CA GLN A 422 -24.19 23.14 -4.94
C GLN A 422 -23.08 22.10 -4.71
N GLU A 423 -21.83 22.42 -5.05
CA GLU A 423 -20.69 21.53 -4.90
C GLU A 423 -19.77 22.03 -3.78
N THR A 424 -19.29 21.10 -2.95
CA THR A 424 -18.30 21.37 -1.90
C THR A 424 -17.00 20.69 -2.28
N PHE A 425 -15.93 21.47 -2.33
CA PHE A 425 -14.58 21.03 -2.68
C PHE A 425 -13.68 21.07 -1.43
N MET A 426 -12.62 20.27 -1.46
CA MET A 426 -11.54 20.35 -0.47
C MET A 426 -10.26 20.74 -1.19
N ASP A 427 -9.65 21.86 -0.78
CA ASP A 427 -8.28 22.19 -1.14
C ASP A 427 -7.36 21.74 -0.01
N ILE A 428 -6.32 20.98 -0.35
CA ILE A 428 -5.45 20.32 0.64
C ILE A 428 -3.99 20.72 0.41
N ASP A 429 -3.43 21.44 1.37
CA ASP A 429 -1.99 21.64 1.53
C ASP A 429 -1.37 20.39 2.16
N LEU A 430 -0.36 19.81 1.52
CA LEU A 430 0.38 18.65 2.03
C LEU A 430 1.79 19.06 2.46
N TRP A 431 2.15 18.72 3.70
CA TRP A 431 3.54 18.79 4.16
C TRP A 431 3.96 17.49 4.85
N ILE A 432 5.09 16.92 4.44
CA ILE A 432 5.64 15.70 5.05
C ILE A 432 6.98 16.05 5.71
N GLN A 433 7.03 15.91 7.03
CA GLN A 433 8.24 16.12 7.82
C GLN A 433 8.86 14.77 8.19
N PRO A 434 10.03 14.40 7.62
CA PRO A 434 10.81 13.29 8.12
C PRO A 434 11.38 13.63 9.50
N VAL A 435 11.41 12.63 10.37
CA VAL A 435 11.89 12.74 11.75
C VAL A 435 13.01 11.72 11.92
N ALA A 436 14.19 12.19 12.34
CA ALA A 436 15.27 11.29 12.72
C ALA A 436 14.86 10.49 13.95
N THR A 437 15.23 9.21 14.00
CA THR A 437 15.04 8.40 15.20
C THR A 437 15.79 9.04 16.37
N MET A 438 15.05 9.39 17.41
CA MET A 438 15.58 10.04 18.61
C MET A 438 15.08 9.30 19.84
N THR A 439 16.01 8.94 20.72
CA THR A 439 15.73 8.41 22.06
C THR A 439 14.92 9.42 22.88
N GLN A 440 14.23 8.95 23.93
CA GLN A 440 13.47 9.84 24.81
C GLN A 440 14.35 10.95 25.42
N ARG A 441 15.60 10.64 25.74
CA ARG A 441 16.56 11.61 26.28
C ARG A 441 16.94 12.67 25.25
N GLU A 442 17.20 12.27 24.01
CA GLU A 442 17.48 13.20 22.92
C GLU A 442 16.29 14.12 22.67
N ARG A 443 15.06 13.60 22.67
CA ARG A 443 13.86 14.44 22.52
C ARG A 443 13.69 15.45 23.65
N GLN A 444 13.93 15.04 24.90
CA GLN A 444 13.89 15.95 26.04
C GLN A 444 14.96 17.05 25.92
N LEU A 445 16.16 16.71 25.45
CA LEU A 445 17.23 17.67 25.18
C LEU A 445 16.86 18.61 24.04
N THR A 446 16.34 18.11 22.92
CA THR A 446 15.86 18.92 21.80
C THR A 446 14.77 19.88 22.24
N LYS A 447 13.84 19.43 23.10
CA LYS A 447 12.80 20.27 23.69
C LYS A 447 13.40 21.38 24.56
N GLN A 448 14.37 21.06 25.40
CA GLN A 448 15.06 22.06 26.23
C GLN A 448 15.84 23.07 25.37
N ILE A 449 16.52 22.61 24.32
CA ILE A 449 17.23 23.48 23.38
C ILE A 449 16.26 24.41 22.64
N GLN A 450 15.14 23.91 22.13
CA GLN A 450 14.12 24.75 21.49
C GLN A 450 13.54 25.78 22.47
N GLN A 451 13.25 25.41 23.72
CA GLN A 451 12.79 26.33 24.75
C GLN A 451 13.83 27.42 25.06
N LEU A 452 15.11 27.04 25.16
CA LEU A 452 16.22 27.99 25.36
C LEU A 452 16.43 28.92 24.17
N GLN A 453 16.25 28.43 22.94
CA GLN A 453 16.32 29.25 21.72
C GLN A 453 15.15 30.24 21.64
N GLN A 454 13.95 29.83 22.03
CA GLN A 454 12.79 30.73 22.12
C GLN A 454 12.96 31.79 23.22
N GLN A 455 13.62 31.46 24.33
CA GLN A 455 13.95 32.41 25.39
C GLN A 455 15.08 33.39 25.02
N LYS A 456 15.87 33.08 23.98
CA LYS A 456 16.99 33.93 23.51
C LYS A 456 16.60 34.96 22.45
N MET A 457 15.33 35.09 22.05
CA MET A 457 14.91 36.20 21.17
C MET A 457 14.77 37.51 21.95
N PRO A 458 15.55 38.57 21.65
CA PRO A 458 15.22 39.92 22.04
C PRO A 458 14.13 40.48 21.13
N VAL A 459 13.25 41.29 21.71
CA VAL A 459 12.23 42.07 21.01
C VAL A 459 12.88 43.19 20.18
N ALA A 460 12.41 43.30 18.92
CA ALA A 460 12.45 44.42 17.97
C ALA A 460 13.75 44.77 17.20
N GLY A 461 13.60 44.77 15.86
CA GLY A 461 14.15 45.77 14.94
C GLY A 461 15.20 45.29 13.94
N THR A 462 14.81 44.94 12.71
CA THR A 462 14.87 45.82 11.52
C THR A 462 14.39 45.06 10.27
N SER A 463 13.58 45.77 9.49
CA SER A 463 13.14 45.46 8.14
C SER A 463 14.32 45.22 7.20
N GLY A 464 14.33 44.05 6.56
CA GLY A 464 15.05 43.81 5.32
C GLY A 464 14.03 43.44 4.25
N ASP A 465 13.78 44.37 3.33
CA ASP A 465 13.08 44.14 2.07
C ASP A 465 13.63 42.87 1.41
N ASN A 466 12.73 41.93 1.11
CA ASN A 466 12.86 41.02 -0.01
C ASN A 466 11.44 40.84 -0.57
N ASP A 467 11.04 41.82 -1.37
CA ASP A 467 9.95 41.70 -2.34
C ASP A 467 10.29 40.56 -3.31
N HIS A 468 9.78 39.37 -2.99
CA HIS A 468 9.54 38.33 -3.98
C HIS A 468 8.04 38.02 -3.95
N PRO A 469 7.32 38.19 -5.08
CA PRO A 469 5.91 37.87 -5.13
C PRO A 469 5.75 36.39 -4.77
N ALA A 470 4.82 36.10 -3.86
CA ALA A 470 4.46 34.75 -3.47
C ALA A 470 4.08 33.96 -4.73
N GLU A 471 4.97 33.08 -5.20
CA GLU A 471 4.65 32.12 -6.24
C GLU A 471 3.47 31.28 -5.74
N ALA A 472 2.42 31.22 -6.56
CA ALA A 472 1.21 30.48 -6.25
C ALA A 472 1.55 29.01 -6.00
N LEU A 473 1.42 28.59 -4.74
CA LEU A 473 1.52 27.21 -4.31
C LEU A 473 0.47 26.35 -5.04
N PRO A 474 0.73 25.06 -5.27
CA PRO A 474 -0.14 24.22 -6.09
C PRO A 474 -1.49 24.01 -5.41
N GLN A 475 -2.57 24.28 -6.15
CA GLN A 475 -3.95 23.99 -5.73
C GLN A 475 -4.34 22.55 -6.08
N VAL A 476 -4.71 21.73 -5.08
CA VAL A 476 -5.44 20.47 -5.33
C VAL A 476 -6.90 20.82 -5.51
N ARG A 477 -7.44 20.69 -6.72
CA ARG A 477 -8.89 20.81 -6.96
C ARG A 477 -9.55 19.44 -6.99
N LEU A 478 -10.18 19.05 -5.87
CA LEU A 478 -10.99 17.84 -5.78
C LEU A 478 -12.47 18.14 -6.00
N ASN A 479 -13.01 17.82 -7.18
CA ASN A 479 -14.45 17.72 -7.36
C ASN A 479 -14.95 16.42 -6.71
N LEU A 480 -15.52 16.55 -5.51
CA LEU A 480 -16.26 15.46 -4.87
C LEU A 480 -17.66 15.42 -5.50
N THR A 481 -17.82 14.78 -6.66
CA THR A 481 -19.16 14.45 -7.16
C THR A 481 -19.73 13.34 -6.28
N ILE A 482 -20.34 13.76 -5.17
CA ILE A 482 -21.05 12.89 -4.22
C ILE A 482 -22.36 12.47 -4.91
N PRO A 483 -22.64 11.17 -5.16
CA PRO A 483 -24.02 10.75 -5.25
C PRO A 483 -24.64 10.96 -3.87
N ALA A 484 -25.40 12.05 -3.74
CA ALA A 484 -26.13 12.40 -2.54
C ALA A 484 -26.84 11.15 -1.99
N ARG A 485 -26.69 10.90 -0.69
CA ARG A 485 -27.70 10.10 0.03
C ARG A 485 -29.03 10.75 -0.31
N LYS A 486 -29.92 10.03 -1.01
CA LYS A 486 -31.33 10.39 -1.02
C LYS A 486 -31.75 10.46 0.45
N SER A 487 -32.06 11.66 0.92
CA SER A 487 -32.77 11.80 2.19
C SER A 487 -34.11 11.10 1.98
N ASN A 488 -34.31 9.95 2.61
CA ASN A 488 -35.66 9.44 2.79
C ASN A 488 -36.34 10.43 3.74
N LYS A 489 -37.16 11.31 3.17
CA LYS A 489 -38.30 11.90 3.88
C LYS A 489 -39.44 10.89 3.85
#